data_AF-A0A512RHD9-F1
#
_entry.id   AF-A0A512RHD9-F1
#
_cell.length_a   1.000
_cell.length_b   1.000
_cell.length_c   1.000
_cell.angle_alpha   90.00
_cell.angle_beta   90.00
_cell.angle_gamma   90.00
#
_symmetry.space_group_name_H-M   'P 1'
#
loop_
_entity.id
_entity.type
_entity.pdbx_description
1 polymer ?
#
loop_
_entity_poly.entity_id
_entity_poly.type
_entity_poly.pdbx_seq_one_letter_code
_entity_poly.pdbx_strand_id
1 'polypeptide(L)'
;MEDNFSNYFTETGKVAKNYLETRLDLIKLQAAGKLSKALGLFFSLLMAFLLFFFVIVFLGMVVGFWIGEMTNSFTIGFSCAAGFFVLLLLLMLAFRKSLIQRPLANMLAAELVEEIQEMEEKIEEKVKEKRTNE
;
A
#
# COMPACT_ATOMS: atom_id res chain seq x y z
N MET A 1 14.28 -58.69 3.18
CA MET A 1 14.60 -57.44 3.88
C MET A 1 14.36 -56.19 3.02
N GLU A 2 14.01 -56.31 1.73
CA GLU A 2 13.82 -55.17 0.81
C GLU A 2 12.48 -54.41 0.97
N ASP A 3 11.41 -55.06 1.44
CA ASP A 3 10.07 -54.45 1.47
C ASP A 3 9.89 -53.34 2.53
N ASN A 4 10.75 -53.31 3.56
CA ASN A 4 10.68 -52.29 4.61
C ASN A 4 11.25 -50.94 4.16
N PHE A 5 12.33 -50.93 3.38
CA PHE A 5 12.97 -49.68 2.91
C PHE A 5 12.08 -48.87 1.96
N SER A 6 11.29 -49.54 1.13
CA SER A 6 10.33 -48.89 0.22
C SER A 6 9.22 -48.16 0.98
N ASN A 7 8.71 -48.77 2.07
CA ASN A 7 7.66 -48.17 2.91
C ASN A 7 8.13 -46.93 3.70
N TYR A 8 9.39 -46.88 4.12
CA TYR A 8 9.93 -45.67 4.77
C TYR A 8 10.11 -44.51 3.80
N PHE A 9 10.45 -44.80 2.53
CA PHE A 9 10.62 -43.77 1.50
C PHE A 9 9.27 -43.20 1.04
N THR A 10 8.24 -44.04 0.93
CA THR A 10 6.87 -43.60 0.63
C THR A 10 6.26 -42.82 1.78
N GLU A 11 6.42 -43.25 3.04
CA GLU A 11 5.99 -42.49 4.22
C GLU A 11 6.70 -41.13 4.32
N THR A 12 8.02 -41.08 4.16
CA THR A 12 8.79 -39.82 4.20
C THR A 12 8.39 -38.88 3.07
N GLY A 13 8.16 -39.41 1.86
CA GLY A 13 7.63 -38.64 0.73
C GLY A 13 6.23 -38.09 1.00
N LYS A 14 5.38 -38.83 1.71
CA LYS A 14 4.02 -38.42 2.09
C LYS A 14 4.05 -37.29 3.13
N VAL A 15 4.92 -37.39 4.13
CA VAL A 15 5.10 -36.33 5.14
C VAL A 15 5.71 -35.07 4.52
N ALA A 16 6.71 -35.21 3.63
CA ALA A 16 7.29 -34.09 2.90
C ALA A 16 6.26 -33.39 2.00
N LYS A 17 5.38 -34.15 1.35
CA LYS A 17 4.30 -33.61 0.51
C LYS A 17 3.28 -32.84 1.34
N ASN A 18 2.81 -33.39 2.47
CA ASN A 18 1.88 -32.71 3.37
C ASN A 18 2.49 -31.43 3.97
N TYR A 19 3.79 -31.43 4.25
CA TYR A 19 4.50 -30.26 4.77
C TYR A 19 4.66 -29.16 3.72
N LEU A 20 4.92 -29.54 2.46
CA LEU A 20 4.92 -28.62 1.32
C LEU A 20 3.53 -28.03 1.05
N GLU A 21 2.49 -28.85 1.12
CA GLU A 21 1.10 -28.42 0.90
C GLU A 21 0.66 -27.40 1.95
N THR A 22 0.95 -27.68 3.23
CA THR A 22 0.66 -26.76 4.34
C THR A 22 1.42 -25.43 4.21
N ARG A 23 2.70 -25.48 3.78
CA ARG A 23 3.49 -24.27 3.56
C ARG A 23 2.98 -23.46 2.36
N LEU A 24 2.53 -24.11 1.29
CA LEU A 24 1.92 -23.44 0.15
C LEU A 24 0.60 -22.75 0.51
N ASP A 25 -0.23 -23.39 1.32
CA ASP A 25 -1.48 -22.78 1.81
C ASP A 25 -1.22 -21.60 2.74
N LEU A 26 -0.23 -21.68 3.62
CA LEU A 26 0.18 -20.54 4.45
C LEU A 26 0.70 -19.37 3.62
N ILE A 27 1.50 -19.64 2.57
CA ILE A 27 1.99 -18.59 1.66
C ILE A 27 0.83 -17.98 0.88
N LYS A 28 -0.11 -18.77 0.37
CA LYS A 28 -1.32 -18.26 -0.31
C LYS A 28 -2.15 -17.37 0.60
N LEU A 29 -2.37 -17.80 1.85
CA LEU A 29 -3.20 -17.06 2.79
C LEU A 29 -2.53 -15.76 3.24
N GLN A 30 -1.23 -15.79 3.55
CA GLN A 30 -0.46 -14.58 3.84
C GLN A 30 -0.35 -13.65 2.62
N ALA A 31 -0.17 -14.19 1.42
CA ALA A 31 -0.15 -13.40 0.20
C ALA A 31 -1.50 -12.72 -0.04
N ALA A 32 -2.62 -13.44 0.09
CA ALA A 32 -3.96 -12.89 -0.06
C ALA A 32 -4.28 -11.79 0.97
N GLY A 33 -3.87 -11.99 2.23
CA GLY A 33 -4.01 -11.00 3.30
C GLY A 33 -3.18 -9.74 3.04
N LYS A 34 -1.90 -9.90 2.68
CA LYS A 34 -1.00 -8.79 2.35
C LYS A 34 -1.43 -8.04 1.08
N LEU A 35 -1.90 -8.77 0.07
CA LEU A 35 -2.44 -8.19 -1.16
C LEU A 35 -3.71 -7.39 -0.87
N SER A 36 -4.62 -7.90 -0.04
CA SER A 36 -5.83 -7.18 0.35
C SER A 36 -5.51 -5.89 1.12
N LYS A 37 -4.57 -5.93 2.08
CA LYS A 37 -4.14 -4.73 2.81
C LYS A 37 -3.45 -3.72 1.89
N ALA A 38 -2.56 -4.18 1.00
CA ALA A 38 -1.93 -3.34 -0.01
C ALA A 38 -2.96 -2.70 -0.96
N LEU A 39 -3.90 -3.49 -1.48
CA LEU A 39 -4.98 -3.00 -2.33
C LEU A 39 -5.86 -1.98 -1.59
N GLY A 40 -6.21 -2.22 -0.34
CA GLY A 40 -6.97 -1.27 0.48
C GLY A 40 -6.27 0.07 0.64
N LEU A 41 -4.96 0.06 0.93
CA LEU A 41 -4.14 1.28 1.00
C LEU A 41 -4.01 1.96 -0.37
N PHE A 42 -3.81 1.18 -1.45
CA PHE A 42 -3.78 1.69 -2.82
C PHE A 42 -5.09 2.36 -3.21
N PHE A 43 -6.23 1.75 -2.89
CA PHE A 43 -7.56 2.30 -3.16
C PHE A 43 -7.82 3.58 -2.36
N SER A 44 -7.48 3.58 -1.06
CA SER A 44 -7.60 4.78 -0.21
C SER A 44 -6.76 5.94 -0.75
N LEU A 45 -5.50 5.68 -1.12
CA LEU A 45 -4.62 6.68 -1.70
C LEU A 45 -5.12 7.15 -3.08
N LEU A 46 -5.58 6.23 -3.92
CA LEU A 46 -6.15 6.55 -5.24
C LEU A 46 -7.37 7.46 -5.08
N MET A 47 -8.26 7.15 -4.13
CA MET A 47 -9.47 7.92 -3.89
C MET A 47 -9.15 9.34 -3.39
N ALA A 48 -8.22 9.46 -2.44
CA ALA A 48 -7.75 10.76 -1.97
C ALA A 48 -7.09 11.57 -3.09
N PHE A 49 -6.24 10.93 -3.91
CA PHE A 49 -5.58 11.56 -5.04
C PHE A 49 -6.58 12.02 -6.11
N LEU A 50 -7.60 11.21 -6.40
CA LEU A 50 -8.66 11.55 -7.34
C LEU A 50 -9.45 12.76 -6.85
N LEU A 51 -9.85 12.79 -5.58
CA LEU A 51 -10.56 13.92 -4.99
C LEU A 51 -9.73 15.21 -5.05
N PHE A 52 -8.44 15.12 -4.69
CA PHE A 52 -7.51 16.24 -4.77
C PHE A 52 -7.33 16.75 -6.20
N PHE A 53 -7.24 15.85 -7.17
CA PHE A 53 -7.17 16.19 -8.59
C PHE A 53 -8.41 16.98 -9.05
N PHE A 54 -9.61 16.57 -8.65
CA PHE A 54 -10.83 17.32 -8.94
C PHE A 54 -10.78 18.74 -8.39
N VAL A 55 -10.37 18.93 -7.14
CA VAL A 55 -10.29 20.27 -6.52
C VAL A 55 -9.38 21.19 -7.33
N ILE A 56 -8.21 20.70 -7.77
CA ILE A 56 -7.29 21.46 -8.61
C ILE A 56 -7.94 21.82 -9.95
N VAL A 57 -8.64 20.88 -10.58
CA VAL A 57 -9.33 21.12 -11.85
C VAL A 57 -10.38 22.22 -11.70
N PHE A 58 -11.20 22.18 -10.65
CA PHE A 58 -12.17 23.21 -10.35
C PHE A 58 -11.52 24.58 -10.10
N LEU A 59 -10.42 24.64 -9.34
CA LEU A 59 -9.66 25.88 -9.15
C LEU A 59 -9.18 26.46 -10.48
N GLY A 60 -8.61 25.61 -11.34
CA GLY A 60 -8.13 26.06 -12.66
C GLY A 60 -9.27 26.57 -13.55
N MET A 61 -10.46 25.97 -13.47
CA MET A 61 -11.64 26.49 -14.15
C MET A 61 -12.03 27.88 -13.62
N VAL A 62 -12.08 28.07 -12.30
CA VAL A 62 -12.40 29.37 -11.69
C VAL A 62 -11.43 30.46 -12.15
N VAL A 63 -10.12 30.18 -12.10
CA VAL A 63 -9.08 31.11 -12.56
C VAL A 63 -9.21 31.38 -14.06
N GLY A 64 -9.46 30.36 -14.86
CA GLY A 64 -9.64 30.48 -16.31
C GLY A 64 -10.85 31.34 -16.69
N PHE A 65 -11.98 31.17 -16.00
CA PHE A 65 -13.17 32.00 -16.20
C PHE A 65 -12.94 33.44 -15.74
N TRP A 66 -12.33 33.64 -14.58
CA TRP A 66 -12.08 34.98 -14.04
C TRP A 66 -11.15 35.81 -14.94
N ILE A 67 -10.06 35.21 -15.45
CA ILE A 67 -9.17 35.85 -16.42
C ILE A 67 -9.88 36.02 -17.76
N GLY A 68 -10.70 35.05 -18.19
CA GLY A 68 -11.47 35.12 -19.43
C GLY A 68 -12.44 36.30 -19.47
N GLU A 69 -13.15 36.56 -18.37
CA GLU A 69 -14.06 37.71 -18.23
C GLU A 69 -13.31 39.05 -18.24
N MET A 70 -12.21 39.16 -17.49
CA MET A 70 -11.38 40.37 -17.48
C MET A 70 -10.81 40.71 -18.86
N THR A 71 -10.46 39.70 -19.65
CA THR A 71 -9.82 39.88 -20.97
C THR A 71 -10.83 39.90 -22.12
N ASN A 72 -12.14 39.79 -21.85
CA ASN A 72 -13.21 39.67 -22.86
C ASN A 72 -12.99 38.54 -23.90
N SER A 73 -12.11 37.58 -23.60
CA SER A 73 -11.73 36.50 -24.50
C SER A 73 -11.45 35.24 -23.69
N PHE A 74 -12.35 34.26 -23.83
CA PHE A 74 -12.23 32.96 -23.18
C PHE A 74 -10.94 32.21 -23.56
N THR A 75 -10.41 32.45 -24.77
CA THR A 75 -9.19 31.80 -25.27
C THR A 75 -7.96 32.14 -24.42
N ILE A 76 -7.85 33.38 -23.96
CA ILE A 76 -6.72 33.83 -23.12
C ILE A 76 -6.86 33.30 -21.69
N GLY A 77 -8.07 33.34 -21.14
CA GLY A 77 -8.38 32.79 -19.82
C GLY A 77 -8.06 31.29 -19.71
N PHE A 78 -8.53 30.50 -20.68
CA PHE A 78 -8.22 29.07 -20.72
C PHE A 78 -6.75 28.77 -21.04
N SER A 79 -6.07 29.59 -21.85
CA SER A 79 -4.63 29.42 -22.09
C SER A 79 -3.80 29.65 -20.82
N CYS A 80 -4.19 30.62 -19.98
CA CYS A 80 -3.56 30.86 -18.70
C CYS A 80 -3.81 29.70 -17.71
N ALA A 81 -5.04 29.20 -17.64
CA ALA A 81 -5.38 28.01 -16.85
C ALA A 81 -4.60 26.77 -17.32
N ALA A 82 -4.51 26.55 -18.63
CA ALA A 82 -3.72 25.47 -19.21
C ALA A 82 -2.23 25.59 -18.85
N GLY A 83 -1.67 26.80 -18.91
CA GLY A 83 -0.31 27.09 -18.43
C GLY A 83 -0.13 26.72 -16.96
N PHE A 84 -1.08 27.09 -16.11
CA PHE A 84 -1.06 26.72 -14.69
C PHE A 84 -1.11 25.20 -14.47
N PHE A 85 -1.95 24.47 -15.21
CA PHE A 85 -1.98 23.00 -15.15
C PHE A 85 -0.66 22.36 -15.61
N VAL A 86 -0.03 22.88 -16.66
CA VAL A 86 1.28 22.38 -17.13
C VAL A 86 2.35 22.62 -16.07
N LEU A 87 2.34 23.80 -15.43
CA LEU A 87 3.28 24.14 -14.36
C LEU A 87 3.07 23.22 -13.15
N LEU A 88 1.82 22.97 -12.76
CA LEU A 88 1.45 22.07 -11.68
C LEU A 88 1.84 20.63 -12.00
N LEU A 89 1.67 20.18 -13.24
CA LEU A 89 2.13 18.86 -13.71
C LEU A 89 3.66 18.75 -13.62
N LEU A 90 4.40 19.79 -14.01
CA LEU A 90 5.86 19.82 -13.90
C LEU A 90 6.32 19.80 -12.44
N LEU A 91 5.66 20.57 -11.57
CA LEU A 91 5.84 20.54 -10.12
C LEU A 91 5.55 19.14 -9.55
N MET A 92 4.47 18.50 -9.97
CA MET A 92 4.12 17.14 -9.56
C MET A 92 5.17 16.12 -10.04
N LEU A 93 5.70 16.25 -11.26
CA LEU A 93 6.77 15.39 -11.77
C LEU A 93 8.08 15.60 -11.00
N ALA A 94 8.42 16.83 -10.64
CA ALA A 94 9.60 17.14 -9.83
C ALA A 94 9.45 16.63 -8.39
N PHE A 95 8.28 16.83 -7.79
CA PHE A 95 7.98 16.37 -6.44
C PHE A 95 7.60 14.88 -6.37
N ARG A 96 7.40 14.19 -7.50
CA ARG A 96 7.05 12.76 -7.58
C ARG A 96 7.89 11.89 -6.66
N LYS A 97 9.20 12.16 -6.56
CA LYS A 97 10.12 11.43 -5.69
C LYS A 97 9.90 11.74 -4.19
N SER A 98 9.52 12.96 -3.84
CA SER A 98 9.40 13.39 -2.44
C SER A 98 8.00 13.22 -1.86
N LEU A 99 6.95 13.45 -2.64
CA LEU A 99 5.56 13.46 -2.18
C LEU A 99 4.87 12.08 -2.22
N ILE A 100 5.31 11.16 -3.08
CA ILE A 100 4.69 9.82 -3.19
C ILE A 100 5.53 8.77 -2.49
N GLN A 101 6.85 8.74 -2.71
CA GLN A 101 7.69 7.67 -2.15
C GLN A 101 7.88 7.78 -0.63
N ARG A 102 7.98 9.00 -0.08
CA ARG A 102 8.25 9.19 1.36
C ARG A 102 7.05 8.96 2.27
N PRO A 103 5.87 9.57 2.06
CA PRO A 103 4.75 9.35 2.98
C PRO A 103 4.16 7.95 2.84
N LEU A 104 4.17 7.37 1.64
CA LEU A 104 3.73 5.98 1.45
C LEU A 104 4.67 4.99 2.15
N ALA A 105 5.99 5.19 2.04
CA ALA A 105 6.96 4.38 2.76
C ALA A 105 6.89 4.60 4.28
N ASN A 106 6.69 5.84 4.74
CA ASN A 106 6.54 6.13 6.17
C ASN A 106 5.24 5.59 6.76
N MET A 107 4.10 5.63 6.05
CA MET A 107 2.85 5.02 6.54
C MET A 107 2.98 3.50 6.64
N LEU A 108 3.55 2.85 5.61
CA LEU A 108 3.80 1.41 5.64
C LEU A 108 4.82 1.03 6.72
N ALA A 109 5.88 1.83 6.89
CA ALA A 109 6.89 1.59 7.92
C ALA A 109 6.34 1.83 9.33
N ALA A 110 5.54 2.89 9.54
CA ALA A 110 4.91 3.17 10.82
C ALA A 110 3.96 2.04 11.23
N GLU A 111 3.14 1.56 10.30
CA GLU A 111 2.20 0.47 10.61
C GLU A 111 2.91 -0.88 10.85
N LEU A 112 4.01 -1.14 10.16
CA LEU A 112 4.86 -2.32 10.44
C LEU A 112 5.56 -2.22 11.81
N VAL A 113 5.97 -1.02 12.23
CA VAL A 113 6.60 -0.79 13.54
C VAL A 113 5.59 -0.93 14.66
N GLU A 114 4.37 -0.41 14.51
CA GLU A 114 3.27 -0.62 15.46
C GLU A 114 2.93 -2.11 15.60
N GLU A 115 2.84 -2.84 14.49
CA GLU A 115 2.54 -4.28 14.50
C GLU A 115 3.64 -5.13 15.17
N ILE A 116 4.92 -4.71 15.07
CA ILE A 116 6.04 -5.32 15.78
C ILE A 116 5.98 -5.01 17.28
N GLN A 117 5.69 -3.77 17.66
CA GLN A 117 5.57 -3.36 19.07
C GLN A 117 4.42 -4.06 19.78
N GLU A 118 3.26 -4.19 19.12
CA GLU A 118 2.14 -4.95 19.67
C GLU A 118 2.45 -6.45 19.86
N MET A 119 3.25 -7.04 18.95
CA MET A 119 3.70 -8.42 19.10
C MET A 119 4.69 -8.58 20.26
N GLU A 120 5.64 -7.66 20.43
CA GLU A 120 6.60 -7.68 21.54
C GLU A 120 5.90 -7.52 22.90
N GLU A 121 4.93 -6.60 23.02
CA GLU A 121 4.12 -6.45 24.24
C GLU A 121 3.33 -7.72 24.57
N LYS A 122 2.66 -8.32 23.57
CA LYS A 122 1.92 -9.59 23.76
C LYS A 122 2.83 -10.76 24.14
N ILE A 123 4.08 -10.77 23.67
CA ILE A 123 5.08 -11.79 24.04
C ILE A 123 5.58 -11.56 25.46
N GLU A 124 5.89 -10.32 25.85
CA GLU A 124 6.29 -9.99 27.23
C GLU A 124 5.19 -10.32 28.25
N GLU A 125 3.94 -10.00 27.92
CA GLU A 125 2.79 -10.25 28.79
C GLU A 125 2.60 -11.76 29.02
N LYS A 126 2.68 -12.56 27.95
CA LYS A 126 2.65 -14.03 28.04
C LYS A 126 3.84 -14.63 28.81
N VAL A 127 5.03 -14.01 28.72
CA VAL A 127 6.22 -14.46 29.46
C VAL A 127 6.13 -14.12 30.95
N LYS A 128 5.51 -12.99 31.32
CA LYS A 128 5.24 -12.61 32.72
C LYS A 128 4.13 -13.48 33.33
N GLU A 129 3.10 -13.79 32.56
CA GLU A 129 2.00 -14.66 32.98
C GLU A 129 2.46 -16.11 33.20
N LYS A 130 3.36 -16.63 32.36
CA LYS A 130 3.98 -17.95 32.58
C LYS A 130 4.90 -18.00 33.80
N ARG A 131 5.60 -16.91 34.14
CA ARG A 131 6.50 -16.85 35.32
C ARG A 131 5.78 -16.66 36.66
N THR A 132 4.50 -16.32 36.65
CA THR A 132 3.70 -16.13 37.87
C THR A 132 2.93 -17.40 38.27
N ASN A 133 2.87 -18.40 37.38
CA ASN A 133 2.15 -19.66 37.57
C ASN A 133 3.08 -20.88 37.81
N GLU A 134 4.38 -20.67 37.97
CA GLU A 134 5.35 -21.64 38.54
C GLU A 134 5.77 -21.19 39.95
#